data_AF-A0A538ITS2-F1
#
_entry.id   AF-A0A538ITS2-F1
#
_cell.length_a   1.000
_cell.length_b   1.000
_cell.length_c   1.000
_cell.angle_alpha   90.00
_cell.angle_beta   90.00
_cell.angle_gamma   90.00
#
_symmetry.space_group_name_H-M   'P 1'
#
loop_
_entity.id
_entity.type
_entity.pdbx_description
1 polymer ?
#
loop_
_entity_poly.entity_id
_entity_poly.type
_entity_poly.pdbx_seq_one_letter_code
_entity_poly.pdbx_strand_id
1 'polypeptide(L)'
;MSLAKKTRTRVGATLSTVPSPGTLRRSLGWAQAVSGRTRAQSRARRRRARTANASRKLAGHAVSFSDVLFRQFVDDDLGCASYLIGDPSKGEAILVDPAYAIEQYLEAANDAGVRIVRVLETHTHADHVSGHGRLALEHGVPTSVHPLAEPEFAFEPLADGQELTAGSVPIRVIHTPGHRPEHCAFVVDDRLVLTGDSLFIGDAARPDLAVEAREGAEGLFHSLQRLTQLPDTYEVYPGHVAGSLCGAAMSPDHSSTIGNEKRTNAKLASGDAQAFINATASLSTPRPPTTARVVALNKGPFVGAPAQLENLDDPGEATILDVRPADTHAAGHVHGAFNVPATGSSFATRAGFVLDPDERIVIHAADEAEAQEAARGLRAVGFLELAGYVNGVPATEKFDPVELDELEELLEQGAVEVLDVREKSERDEGYIPGSLHIPFRLLRGFGTDGVNPEKPVVTICESGMRASIAASVLTAAGIDARPVLHGGVHDWPGGTVSFRRCGGSG
;
A
#
# COMPACT_ATOMS: atom_id res chain seq x y z
N MET A 1 -16.98 -32.89 46.89
CA MET A 1 -15.74 -32.46 47.61
C MET A 1 -14.74 -32.06 46.53
N SER A 2 -14.08 -30.90 46.52
CA SER A 2 -14.12 -29.72 47.41
C SER A 2 -13.98 -28.43 46.58
N LEU A 3 -14.42 -27.28 47.10
CA LEU A 3 -14.23 -25.96 46.45
C LEU A 3 -12.98 -25.24 46.98
N ALA A 4 -12.32 -24.47 46.10
CA ALA A 4 -11.47 -23.33 46.47
C ALA A 4 -11.66 -22.23 45.40
N LYS A 5 -12.60 -21.30 45.59
CA LYS A 5 -12.39 -19.96 46.18
C LYS A 5 -11.67 -18.96 45.27
N LYS A 6 -12.48 -18.13 44.59
CA LYS A 6 -12.07 -16.86 43.98
C LYS A 6 -11.64 -15.86 45.07
N THR A 7 -10.56 -15.12 44.83
CA THR A 7 -10.19 -13.93 45.61
C THR A 7 -10.41 -12.69 44.74
N ARG A 8 -11.32 -11.81 45.16
CA ARG A 8 -11.52 -10.47 44.57
C ARG A 8 -10.68 -9.47 45.34
N THR A 9 -9.84 -8.71 44.66
CA THR A 9 -9.16 -7.55 45.25
C THR A 9 -9.85 -6.28 44.73
N ARG A 10 -10.37 -5.44 45.64
CA ARG A 10 -10.90 -4.11 45.31
C ARG A 10 -9.81 -3.07 45.58
N VAL A 11 -9.51 -2.28 44.56
CA VAL A 11 -8.94 -0.93 44.66
C VAL A 11 -9.70 -0.14 43.58
N GLY A 12 -10.21 1.08 43.78
CA GLY A 12 -10.08 1.99 44.91
C GLY A 12 -10.21 3.40 44.34
N ALA A 13 -11.41 3.79 43.94
CA ALA A 13 -11.63 5.02 43.19
C ALA A 13 -11.45 6.26 44.09
N THR A 14 -10.58 7.18 43.69
CA THR A 14 -10.46 8.52 44.27
C THR A 14 -10.84 9.57 43.25
N LEU A 15 -12.01 10.17 43.46
CA LEU A 15 -12.44 11.39 42.79
C LEU A 15 -11.56 12.56 43.25
N SER A 16 -11.14 13.41 42.31
CA SER A 16 -10.61 14.74 42.60
C SER A 16 -11.26 15.77 41.68
N THR A 17 -11.69 16.88 42.25
CA THR A 17 -12.52 17.90 41.59
C THR A 17 -11.74 19.19 41.34
N VAL A 18 -11.70 19.61 40.07
CA VAL A 18 -11.78 20.98 39.49
C VAL A 18 -11.12 22.14 40.30
N PRO A 19 -10.32 23.01 39.64
CA PRO A 19 -10.95 24.21 39.05
C PRO A 19 -10.39 24.65 37.69
N SER A 20 -11.29 25.14 36.83
CA SER A 20 -10.93 25.93 35.64
C SER A 20 -10.48 27.35 36.02
N PRO A 21 -9.55 27.92 35.24
CA PRO A 21 -9.77 29.25 34.64
C PRO A 21 -9.40 29.23 33.14
N GLY A 22 -9.77 30.18 32.29
CA GLY A 22 -10.56 31.39 32.49
C GLY A 22 -10.56 32.17 31.17
N THR A 23 -11.72 32.69 30.75
CA THR A 23 -11.91 33.24 29.40
C THR A 23 -11.17 34.57 29.19
N LEU A 24 -10.19 34.62 28.29
CA LEU A 24 -9.55 35.87 27.86
C LEU A 24 -9.90 36.23 26.42
N ARG A 25 -10.97 37.02 26.27
CA ARG A 25 -11.21 37.80 25.05
C ARG A 25 -10.11 38.86 24.90
N ARG A 26 -9.45 38.91 23.75
CA ARG A 26 -8.80 40.13 23.25
C ARG A 26 -9.28 40.47 21.86
N SER A 27 -10.25 41.38 21.82
CA SER A 27 -10.53 42.20 20.66
C SER A 27 -9.44 43.26 20.51
N LEU A 28 -8.85 43.39 19.32
CA LEU A 28 -8.19 44.60 18.85
C LEU A 28 -8.33 44.62 17.33
N GLY A 29 -8.84 45.73 16.81
CA GLY A 29 -8.97 45.95 15.38
C GLY A 29 -8.49 47.33 15.00
N TRP A 30 -8.55 47.61 13.70
CA TRP A 30 -8.40 48.92 13.07
C TRP A 30 -7.03 49.61 13.20
N ALA A 31 -6.27 49.52 12.11
CA ALA A 31 -5.50 50.66 11.61
C ALA A 31 -5.63 50.71 10.08
N GLN A 32 -6.45 51.63 9.56
CA GLN A 32 -6.41 52.01 8.15
C GLN A 32 -5.20 52.92 7.91
N ALA A 33 -4.50 52.74 6.79
CA ALA A 33 -3.61 53.76 6.25
C ALA A 33 -4.09 54.14 4.84
N VAL A 34 -4.47 55.42 4.68
CA VAL A 34 -4.98 55.98 3.42
C VAL A 34 -3.91 56.85 2.79
N SER A 35 -3.45 56.49 1.59
CA SER A 35 -2.97 57.44 0.59
C SER A 35 -3.06 56.81 -0.82
N GLY A 36 -3.39 57.53 -1.89
CA GLY A 36 -3.81 58.92 -1.91
C GLY A 36 -3.52 59.65 -3.22
N ARG A 37 -4.22 59.28 -4.31
CA ARG A 37 -4.37 60.09 -5.56
C ARG A 37 -3.06 60.22 -6.40
N THR A 38 -3.07 60.58 -7.70
CA THR A 38 -4.12 61.15 -8.57
C THR A 38 -3.83 60.97 -10.07
N ARG A 39 -4.88 60.81 -10.91
CA ARG A 39 -5.01 61.24 -12.33
C ARG A 39 -3.98 60.70 -13.37
N ALA A 40 -4.22 60.64 -14.68
CA ALA A 40 -5.34 60.65 -15.64
C ALA A 40 -4.64 60.60 -17.05
N GLN A 41 -5.24 60.51 -18.24
CA GLN A 41 -6.62 60.70 -18.70
C GLN A 41 -6.74 60.18 -20.16
N SER A 42 -7.96 59.87 -20.62
CA SER A 42 -8.37 59.90 -22.05
C SER A 42 -7.81 58.77 -22.96
N ARG A 43 -8.36 58.38 -24.13
CA ARG A 43 -9.54 58.77 -24.96
C ARG A 43 -9.78 57.62 -25.98
N ALA A 44 -10.93 57.40 -26.65
CA ALA A 44 -12.36 57.54 -26.36
C ALA A 44 -13.20 57.05 -27.59
N ARG A 45 -14.49 56.67 -27.40
CA ARG A 45 -15.55 56.48 -28.45
C ARG A 45 -15.45 55.18 -29.32
N ARG A 46 -16.53 54.60 -29.89
CA ARG A 46 -17.87 55.14 -30.26
C ARG A 46 -18.96 54.05 -30.50
N ARG A 47 -20.17 54.28 -29.96
CA ARG A 47 -21.55 53.97 -30.48
C ARG A 47 -21.79 52.85 -31.54
N ARG A 48 -22.81 52.00 -31.26
CA ARG A 48 -24.17 52.05 -31.88
C ARG A 48 -25.20 51.27 -31.03
N ALA A 49 -26.50 51.38 -31.32
CA ALA A 49 -27.59 51.00 -30.40
C ALA A 49 -28.90 50.57 -31.10
N ARG A 50 -29.77 49.86 -30.34
CA ARG A 50 -31.22 49.59 -30.57
C ARG A 50 -31.58 48.65 -31.75
N THR A 51 -32.66 47.85 -31.77
CA THR A 51 -33.84 47.67 -30.86
C THR A 51 -34.43 46.23 -30.99
N ALA A 52 -35.46 45.88 -30.19
CA ALA A 52 -35.98 44.52 -29.96
C ALA A 52 -37.24 44.11 -30.77
N ASN A 53 -37.77 42.91 -30.44
CA ASN A 53 -39.00 42.19 -30.90
C ASN A 53 -38.84 41.33 -32.18
N ALA A 54 -39.39 40.10 -32.30
CA ALA A 54 -40.06 39.16 -31.36
C ALA A 54 -40.00 37.73 -32.00
N SER A 55 -40.06 36.58 -31.31
CA SER A 55 -41.32 35.94 -30.85
C SER A 55 -41.10 34.49 -30.34
N ARG A 56 -41.88 34.07 -29.33
CA ARG A 56 -42.41 32.71 -29.07
C ARG A 56 -41.48 31.47 -28.97
N LYS A 57 -41.30 31.05 -27.71
CA LYS A 57 -41.58 29.71 -27.11
C LYS A 57 -40.91 28.42 -27.66
N LEU A 58 -40.52 27.59 -26.68
CA LEU A 58 -40.25 26.13 -26.72
C LEU A 58 -38.88 25.67 -27.24
N ALA A 59 -37.89 25.72 -26.34
CA ALA A 59 -37.02 24.58 -26.06
C ALA A 59 -36.86 24.47 -24.53
N GLY A 60 -36.82 23.26 -23.98
CA GLY A 60 -36.73 23.04 -22.53
C GLY A 60 -35.37 23.45 -21.95
N HIS A 61 -35.27 23.45 -20.62
CA HIS A 61 -33.99 23.60 -19.94
C HIS A 61 -33.08 22.41 -20.28
N ALA A 62 -32.23 22.56 -21.29
CA ALA A 62 -31.10 21.67 -21.51
C ALA A 62 -30.01 22.03 -20.49
N VAL A 63 -30.14 21.53 -19.26
CA VAL A 63 -29.02 21.47 -18.34
C VAL A 63 -28.57 20.03 -18.28
N SER A 64 -27.45 19.75 -18.95
CA SER A 64 -26.72 18.50 -18.78
C SER A 64 -26.08 18.54 -17.40
N PHE A 65 -26.63 17.80 -16.45
CA PHE A 65 -26.07 17.62 -15.11
C PHE A 65 -25.67 16.15 -14.93
N SER A 66 -24.41 15.84 -15.24
CA SER A 66 -23.59 14.87 -14.51
C SER A 66 -22.16 14.87 -15.08
N ASP A 67 -21.41 15.93 -14.80
CA ASP A 67 -19.94 15.81 -14.81
C ASP A 67 -19.58 14.99 -13.58
N VAL A 68 -19.49 13.67 -13.74
CA VAL A 68 -19.10 12.73 -12.69
C VAL A 68 -17.66 13.05 -12.29
N LEU A 69 -17.46 13.42 -11.02
CA LEU A 69 -16.12 13.46 -10.45
C LEU A 69 -15.64 12.02 -10.32
N PHE A 70 -14.56 11.69 -11.01
CA PHE A 70 -13.85 10.43 -10.87
C PHE A 70 -12.35 10.72 -10.77
N ARG A 71 -11.72 10.31 -9.67
CA ARG A 71 -10.27 10.43 -9.46
C ARG A 71 -9.73 9.15 -8.83
N GLN A 72 -8.85 8.48 -9.57
CA GLN A 72 -8.02 7.38 -9.07
C GLN A 72 -6.79 7.96 -8.37
N PHE A 73 -6.37 7.34 -7.29
CA PHE A 73 -5.11 7.57 -6.60
C PHE A 73 -4.39 6.22 -6.55
N VAL A 74 -3.14 6.19 -6.99
CA VAL A 74 -2.29 4.99 -6.94
C VAL A 74 -1.19 5.25 -5.91
N ASP A 75 -0.98 4.28 -5.04
CA ASP A 75 0.18 4.22 -4.16
C ASP A 75 1.28 3.44 -4.89
N ASP A 76 2.33 4.12 -5.36
CA ASP A 76 3.42 3.50 -6.14
C ASP A 76 4.32 2.57 -5.29
N ASP A 77 4.21 2.61 -3.95
CA ASP A 77 4.98 1.74 -3.06
C ASP A 77 4.33 0.37 -2.92
N LEU A 78 3.02 0.36 -2.67
CA LEU A 78 2.21 -0.83 -2.41
C LEU A 78 1.47 -1.35 -3.66
N GLY A 79 1.34 -0.52 -4.69
CA GLY A 79 0.53 -0.78 -5.89
C GLY A 79 -0.98 -0.68 -5.64
N CYS A 80 -1.42 -0.17 -4.49
CA CYS A 80 -2.85 -0.04 -4.15
C CYS A 80 -3.50 1.10 -4.93
N ALA A 81 -4.78 0.93 -5.30
CA ALA A 81 -5.56 1.94 -6.00
C ALA A 81 -6.86 2.25 -5.25
N SER A 82 -7.15 3.55 -5.12
CA SER A 82 -8.27 4.09 -4.35
C SER A 82 -9.01 5.17 -5.15
N TYR A 83 -10.30 5.38 -4.87
CA TYR A 83 -11.19 6.09 -5.81
C TYR A 83 -12.10 7.10 -5.14
N LEU A 84 -12.00 8.37 -5.56
CA LEU A 84 -12.96 9.42 -5.20
C LEU A 84 -13.99 9.56 -6.34
N ILE A 85 -15.24 9.22 -6.03
CA ILE A 85 -16.40 9.29 -6.94
C ILE A 85 -17.36 10.35 -6.42
N GLY A 86 -17.83 11.30 -7.23
CA GLY A 86 -18.73 12.32 -6.71
C GLY A 86 -19.51 13.13 -7.73
N ASP A 87 -20.33 14.02 -7.18
CA ASP A 87 -21.17 14.96 -7.89
C ASP A 87 -20.85 16.39 -7.44
N PRO A 88 -20.02 17.13 -8.19
CA PRO A 88 -19.71 18.53 -7.90
C PRO A 88 -20.95 19.44 -7.89
N SER A 89 -22.05 19.06 -8.55
CA SER A 89 -23.30 19.84 -8.53
C SER A 89 -24.10 19.68 -7.22
N LYS A 90 -23.80 18.62 -6.45
CA LYS A 90 -24.36 18.36 -5.11
C LYS A 90 -23.37 18.64 -3.98
N GLY A 91 -22.07 18.70 -4.30
CA GLY A 91 -21.01 18.85 -3.30
C GLY A 91 -20.80 17.59 -2.47
N GLU A 92 -21.07 16.40 -3.02
CA GLU A 92 -20.98 15.12 -2.33
C GLU A 92 -20.14 14.11 -3.10
N ALA A 93 -19.31 13.35 -2.39
CA ALA A 93 -18.47 12.30 -2.94
C ALA A 93 -18.41 11.09 -1.99
N ILE A 94 -18.13 9.93 -2.57
CA ILE A 94 -17.84 8.67 -1.90
C ILE A 94 -16.39 8.32 -2.19
N LEU A 95 -15.68 7.81 -1.18
CA LEU A 95 -14.31 7.33 -1.30
C LEU A 95 -14.31 5.80 -1.20
N VAL A 96 -13.55 5.13 -2.05
CA VAL A 96 -13.44 3.66 -2.08
C VAL A 96 -12.01 3.24 -1.81
N ASP A 97 -11.86 2.24 -0.94
CA ASP A 97 -10.59 1.63 -0.51
C ASP A 97 -9.51 2.67 -0.10
N PRO A 98 -9.76 3.57 0.87
CA PRO A 98 -8.81 4.61 1.23
C PRO A 98 -7.56 4.03 1.89
N ALA A 99 -6.37 4.45 1.45
CA ALA A 99 -5.13 4.22 2.18
C ALA A 99 -5.13 4.96 3.53
N TYR A 100 -4.35 4.47 4.52
CA TYR A 100 -4.24 5.05 5.85
C TYR A 100 -3.86 6.55 5.88
N ALA A 101 -3.10 7.02 4.89
CA ALA A 101 -2.71 8.42 4.77
C ALA A 101 -3.75 9.23 3.98
N ILE A 102 -4.82 9.64 4.68
CA ILE A 102 -6.05 10.18 4.09
C ILE A 102 -5.95 11.61 3.54
N GLU A 103 -4.85 12.32 3.80
CA GLU A 103 -4.68 13.75 3.54
C GLU A 103 -4.92 14.10 2.06
N GLN A 104 -4.43 13.26 1.16
CA GLN A 104 -4.59 13.40 -0.30
C GLN A 104 -6.05 13.38 -0.77
N TYR A 105 -6.92 12.64 -0.07
CA TYR A 105 -8.34 12.55 -0.41
C TYR A 105 -9.11 13.79 0.09
N LEU A 106 -8.72 14.31 1.25
CA LEU A 106 -9.28 15.54 1.82
C LEU A 106 -8.93 16.76 0.95
N GLU A 107 -7.67 16.85 0.50
CA GLU A 107 -7.23 17.88 -0.45
C GLU A 107 -7.99 17.77 -1.78
N ALA A 108 -8.04 16.58 -2.38
CA ALA A 108 -8.75 16.36 -3.64
C ALA A 108 -10.26 16.65 -3.56
N ALA A 109 -10.90 16.31 -2.44
CA ALA A 109 -12.31 16.62 -2.20
C ALA A 109 -12.54 18.13 -2.07
N ASN A 110 -11.67 18.83 -1.33
CA ASN A 110 -11.70 20.29 -1.19
C ASN A 110 -11.53 20.99 -2.55
N ASP A 111 -10.55 20.58 -3.36
CA ASP A 111 -10.28 21.15 -4.68
C ASP A 111 -11.44 20.96 -5.65
N ALA A 112 -12.11 19.80 -5.59
CA ALA A 112 -13.31 19.51 -6.38
C ALA A 112 -14.60 20.12 -5.80
N GLY A 113 -14.54 20.81 -4.65
CA GLY A 113 -15.71 21.42 -4.00
C GLY A 113 -16.72 20.42 -3.45
N VAL A 114 -16.29 19.21 -3.12
CA VAL A 114 -17.14 18.12 -2.61
C VAL A 114 -16.76 17.74 -1.18
N ARG A 115 -17.73 17.18 -0.45
CA ARG A 115 -17.54 16.56 0.87
C ARG A 115 -17.61 15.04 0.71
N ILE A 116 -16.66 14.33 1.31
CA ILE A 116 -16.73 12.86 1.41
C ILE A 116 -17.83 12.51 2.41
N VAL A 117 -18.87 11.80 1.96
CA VAL A 117 -20.06 11.47 2.76
C VAL A 117 -20.12 10.01 3.21
N ARG A 118 -19.31 9.14 2.61
CA ARG A 118 -19.20 7.70 2.94
C ARG A 118 -17.89 7.14 2.42
N VAL A 119 -17.33 6.17 3.15
CA VAL A 119 -16.28 5.25 2.67
C VAL A 119 -16.94 3.93 2.26
N LEU A 120 -16.56 3.36 1.13
CA LEU A 120 -16.85 1.98 0.76
C LEU A 120 -15.56 1.16 0.83
N GLU A 121 -15.63 -0.02 1.44
CA GLU A 121 -14.58 -1.03 1.35
C GLU A 121 -15.02 -2.12 0.36
N THR A 122 -14.17 -2.46 -0.60
CA THR A 122 -14.34 -3.65 -1.42
C THR A 122 -14.20 -4.92 -0.57
N HIS A 123 -13.24 -4.96 0.34
CA HIS A 123 -12.96 -6.11 1.22
C HIS A 123 -12.09 -5.71 2.43
N THR A 124 -11.78 -6.68 3.30
CA THR A 124 -10.77 -6.49 4.36
C THR A 124 -9.36 -6.57 3.77
N HIS A 125 -8.71 -5.43 3.50
CA HIS A 125 -7.34 -5.40 2.95
C HIS A 125 -6.32 -6.17 3.82
N ALA A 126 -5.29 -6.73 3.19
CA ALA A 126 -4.35 -7.70 3.79
C ALA A 126 -2.89 -7.21 3.84
N ASP A 127 -2.66 -6.14 3.12
CA ASP A 127 -1.41 -5.61 2.61
C ASP A 127 -1.21 -4.19 3.13
N HIS A 128 -2.29 -3.40 3.21
CA HIS A 128 -2.32 -2.06 3.80
C HIS A 128 -3.42 -1.87 4.84
N VAL A 129 -3.18 -0.97 5.81
CA VAL A 129 -4.17 -0.46 6.76
C VAL A 129 -5.06 0.55 6.04
N SER A 130 -6.37 0.41 6.17
CA SER A 130 -7.31 1.35 5.57
C SER A 130 -7.43 2.66 6.36
N GLY A 131 -7.63 3.75 5.63
CA GLY A 131 -7.96 5.08 6.13
C GLY A 131 -9.41 5.21 6.64
N HIS A 132 -10.24 4.16 6.55
CA HIS A 132 -11.63 4.23 7.02
C HIS A 132 -11.73 4.64 8.50
N GLY A 133 -10.80 4.15 9.34
CA GLY A 133 -10.79 4.43 10.78
C GLY A 133 -10.54 5.91 11.08
N ARG A 134 -9.58 6.50 10.34
CA ARG A 134 -9.27 7.93 10.41
C ARG A 134 -10.43 8.78 9.90
N LEU A 135 -11.02 8.44 8.75
CA LEU A 135 -12.18 9.15 8.19
C LEU A 135 -13.40 9.09 9.13
N ALA A 136 -13.62 7.96 9.81
CA ALA A 136 -14.69 7.82 10.79
C ALA A 136 -14.42 8.63 12.08
N LEU A 137 -13.21 8.55 12.65
CA LEU A 137 -12.89 9.18 13.94
C LEU A 137 -12.57 10.67 13.85
N GLU A 138 -11.83 11.09 12.82
CA GLU A 138 -11.36 12.48 12.64
C GLU A 138 -12.41 13.34 11.90
N HIS A 139 -13.23 12.73 11.04
CA HIS A 139 -14.18 13.44 10.17
C HIS A 139 -15.64 12.99 10.28
N GLY A 140 -15.96 11.94 11.04
CA GLY A 140 -17.32 11.44 11.22
C GLY A 140 -17.94 10.79 9.97
N VAL A 141 -17.11 10.32 9.04
CA VAL A 141 -17.56 9.70 7.78
C VAL A 141 -17.95 8.23 8.03
N PRO A 142 -19.19 7.80 7.69
CA PRO A 142 -19.59 6.40 7.85
C PRO A 142 -18.85 5.49 6.87
N THR A 143 -18.54 4.27 7.32
CA THR A 143 -17.91 3.22 6.51
C THR A 143 -18.94 2.16 6.14
N SER A 144 -18.93 1.71 4.90
CA SER A 144 -19.76 0.59 4.43
C SER A 144 -18.91 -0.57 3.94
N VAL A 145 -19.22 -1.76 4.43
CA VAL A 145 -18.54 -3.02 4.08
C VAL A 145 -19.55 -4.16 4.10
N HIS A 146 -19.29 -5.24 3.37
CA HIS A 146 -20.18 -6.40 3.35
C HIS A 146 -20.13 -7.16 4.70
N PRO A 147 -21.26 -7.59 5.28
CA PRO A 147 -21.30 -8.20 6.63
C PRO A 147 -20.40 -9.43 6.86
N LEU A 148 -20.04 -10.17 5.81
CA LEU A 148 -19.10 -11.30 5.90
C LEU A 148 -17.67 -10.88 6.30
N ALA A 149 -17.35 -9.58 6.28
CA ALA A 149 -16.10 -9.07 6.83
C ALA A 149 -16.02 -9.27 8.36
N GLU A 150 -17.17 -9.37 9.03
CA GLU A 150 -17.32 -9.41 10.49
C GLU A 150 -16.53 -8.28 11.20
N PRO A 151 -16.81 -6.99 10.90
CA PRO A 151 -16.10 -5.88 11.50
C PRO A 151 -16.50 -5.68 12.98
N GLU A 152 -15.53 -5.30 13.80
CA GLU A 152 -15.70 -4.92 15.21
C GLU A 152 -15.95 -3.41 15.40
N PHE A 153 -16.09 -2.67 14.29
CA PHE A 153 -16.41 -1.25 14.24
C PHE A 153 -17.87 -0.98 13.78
N ALA A 154 -18.31 0.27 13.93
CA ALA A 154 -19.66 0.67 13.49
C ALA A 154 -19.67 0.87 11.96
N PHE A 155 -20.47 0.07 11.25
CA PHE A 155 -20.54 0.06 9.79
C PHE A 155 -21.97 0.06 9.26
N GLU A 156 -22.13 0.48 8.00
CA GLU A 156 -23.36 0.29 7.23
C GLU A 156 -23.21 -0.94 6.32
N PRO A 157 -24.11 -1.92 6.38
CA PRO A 157 -23.93 -3.17 5.64
C PRO A 157 -24.13 -2.99 4.13
N LEU A 158 -23.18 -3.50 3.35
CA LEU A 158 -23.34 -3.68 1.90
C LEU A 158 -24.09 -4.98 1.60
N ALA A 159 -24.95 -4.97 0.58
CA ALA A 159 -25.66 -6.13 0.08
C ALA A 159 -25.58 -6.24 -1.45
N ASP A 160 -25.66 -7.46 -1.98
CA ASP A 160 -25.64 -7.69 -3.42
C ASP A 160 -26.78 -6.98 -4.16
N GLY A 161 -26.46 -6.28 -5.24
CA GLY A 161 -27.43 -5.51 -6.03
C GLY A 161 -27.93 -4.23 -5.36
N GLN A 162 -27.42 -3.86 -4.19
CA GLN A 162 -27.77 -2.59 -3.52
C GLN A 162 -27.36 -1.39 -4.39
N GLU A 163 -28.25 -0.40 -4.48
CA GLU A 163 -27.97 0.90 -5.08
C GLU A 163 -27.67 1.94 -4.00
N LEU A 164 -26.58 2.67 -4.21
CA LEU A 164 -26.07 3.79 -3.43
C LEU A 164 -25.94 5.02 -4.34
N THR A 165 -25.77 6.21 -3.78
CA THR A 165 -25.53 7.43 -4.56
C THR A 165 -24.45 8.32 -3.95
N ALA A 166 -23.58 8.86 -4.81
CA ALA A 166 -22.71 10.00 -4.48
C ALA A 166 -23.33 11.26 -5.10
N GLY A 167 -24.10 12.02 -4.33
CA GLY A 167 -24.98 13.05 -4.87
C GLY A 167 -26.03 12.45 -5.81
N SER A 168 -25.95 12.73 -7.13
CA SER A 168 -26.79 12.09 -8.16
C SER A 168 -26.13 10.94 -8.93
N VAL A 169 -24.85 10.64 -8.68
CA VAL A 169 -24.14 9.53 -9.36
C VAL A 169 -24.55 8.20 -8.73
N PRO A 170 -25.14 7.25 -9.48
CA PRO A 170 -25.51 5.94 -8.97
C PRO A 170 -24.29 5.03 -8.84
N ILE A 171 -24.25 4.26 -7.75
CA ILE A 171 -23.25 3.23 -7.49
C ILE A 171 -23.99 1.94 -7.12
N ARG A 172 -23.76 0.85 -7.87
CA ARG A 172 -24.40 -0.45 -7.65
C ARG A 172 -23.40 -1.49 -7.17
N VAL A 173 -23.70 -2.11 -6.03
CA VAL A 173 -22.89 -3.15 -5.40
C VAL A 173 -23.06 -4.47 -6.15
N ILE A 174 -21.95 -5.19 -6.35
CA ILE A 174 -21.91 -6.57 -6.85
C ILE A 174 -21.08 -7.38 -5.86
N HIS A 175 -21.66 -8.37 -5.20
CA HIS A 175 -20.91 -9.33 -4.38
C HIS A 175 -20.07 -10.23 -5.30
N THR A 176 -18.76 -10.24 -5.06
CA THR A 176 -17.72 -10.88 -5.88
C THR A 176 -16.72 -11.64 -5.00
N PRO A 177 -17.17 -12.63 -4.21
CA PRO A 177 -16.31 -13.40 -3.31
C PRO A 177 -15.21 -14.15 -4.05
N GLY A 178 -14.09 -14.42 -3.38
CA GLY A 178 -13.03 -15.29 -3.91
C GLY A 178 -11.67 -15.00 -3.33
N HIS A 179 -11.17 -13.78 -3.52
CA HIS A 179 -10.02 -13.26 -2.79
C HIS A 179 -10.31 -13.24 -1.28
N ARG A 180 -11.50 -12.74 -0.93
CA ARG A 180 -12.13 -12.93 0.39
C ARG A 180 -13.64 -13.21 0.28
N PRO A 181 -14.29 -13.83 1.30
CA PRO A 181 -15.73 -14.11 1.28
C PRO A 181 -16.62 -12.85 1.21
N GLU A 182 -16.17 -11.73 1.77
CA GLU A 182 -16.91 -10.48 1.81
C GLU A 182 -16.81 -9.63 0.54
N HIS A 183 -15.91 -9.98 -0.39
CA HIS A 183 -15.46 -9.04 -1.41
C HIS A 183 -16.62 -8.51 -2.30
N CYS A 184 -16.64 -7.21 -2.53
CA CYS A 184 -17.60 -6.49 -3.37
C CYS A 184 -16.90 -5.66 -4.45
N ALA A 185 -17.51 -5.61 -5.64
CA ALA A 185 -17.19 -4.68 -6.71
C ALA A 185 -18.29 -3.61 -6.83
N PHE A 186 -17.96 -2.44 -7.40
CA PHE A 186 -18.89 -1.29 -7.49
C PHE A 186 -19.01 -0.80 -8.94
N VAL A 187 -20.20 -0.92 -9.54
CA VAL A 187 -20.50 -0.28 -10.84
C VAL A 187 -20.89 1.17 -10.61
N VAL A 188 -20.33 2.10 -11.37
CA VAL A 188 -20.51 3.55 -11.20
C VAL A 188 -21.04 4.16 -12.50
N ASP A 189 -22.11 4.97 -12.38
CA ASP A 189 -22.81 5.66 -13.49
C ASP A 189 -23.22 4.78 -14.68
N ASP A 190 -23.29 3.45 -14.47
CA ASP A 190 -23.41 2.43 -15.53
C ASP A 190 -22.39 2.63 -16.68
N ARG A 191 -21.15 3.06 -16.34
CA ARG A 191 -20.03 3.26 -17.28
C ARG A 191 -18.73 2.56 -16.90
N LEU A 192 -18.46 2.41 -15.61
CA LEU A 192 -17.22 1.78 -15.12
C LEU A 192 -17.51 0.86 -13.95
N VAL A 193 -16.56 -0.02 -13.64
CA VAL A 193 -16.59 -0.91 -12.48
C VAL A 193 -15.28 -0.83 -11.72
N LEU A 194 -15.38 -0.52 -10.42
CA LEU A 194 -14.32 -0.75 -9.47
C LEU A 194 -14.33 -2.23 -9.10
N THR A 195 -13.29 -2.98 -9.49
CA THR A 195 -13.25 -4.45 -9.36
C THR A 195 -12.58 -4.94 -8.08
N GLY A 196 -11.98 -4.05 -7.29
CA GLY A 196 -11.24 -4.39 -6.08
C GLY A 196 -10.16 -5.45 -6.36
N ASP A 197 -9.95 -6.34 -5.39
CA ASP A 197 -9.10 -7.52 -5.52
C ASP A 197 -9.92 -8.72 -6.02
N SER A 198 -10.49 -8.58 -7.21
CA SER A 198 -11.16 -9.68 -7.92
C SER A 198 -10.60 -9.82 -9.34
N LEU A 199 -10.94 -8.89 -10.23
CA LEU A 199 -10.40 -8.79 -11.58
C LEU A 199 -9.31 -7.71 -11.61
N PHE A 200 -8.11 -8.09 -12.04
CA PHE A 200 -7.00 -7.19 -12.33
C PHE A 200 -6.80 -7.05 -13.84
N ILE A 201 -5.93 -6.13 -14.25
CA ILE A 201 -5.62 -5.90 -15.67
C ILE A 201 -4.61 -6.96 -16.12
N GLY A 202 -5.08 -7.90 -16.95
CA GLY A 202 -4.31 -9.06 -17.42
C GLY A 202 -4.27 -10.27 -16.48
N ASP A 203 -4.72 -10.12 -15.23
CA ASP A 203 -4.65 -11.17 -14.18
C ASP A 203 -5.91 -11.17 -13.28
N ALA A 204 -5.89 -11.94 -12.20
CA ALA A 204 -6.91 -11.95 -11.14
C ALA A 204 -6.26 -12.17 -9.78
N ALA A 205 -6.94 -11.78 -8.70
CA ALA A 205 -6.40 -11.82 -7.35
C ALA A 205 -6.09 -13.24 -6.85
N ARG A 206 -5.17 -13.35 -5.88
CA ARG A 206 -4.88 -14.60 -5.18
C ARG A 206 -6.04 -15.04 -4.25
N PRO A 207 -6.38 -16.34 -4.16
CA PRO A 207 -7.55 -16.86 -3.42
C PRO A 207 -7.27 -17.33 -1.99
N ASP A 208 -6.02 -17.29 -1.54
CA ASP A 208 -5.51 -18.03 -0.38
C ASP A 208 -5.39 -17.17 0.91
N LEU A 209 -5.87 -15.92 0.91
CA LEU A 209 -5.64 -15.00 2.03
C LEU A 209 -6.60 -15.15 3.21
N ALA A 210 -7.88 -15.50 2.95
CA ALA A 210 -8.92 -15.54 3.97
C ALA A 210 -9.58 -16.91 4.16
N VAL A 211 -9.49 -17.79 3.16
CA VAL A 211 -10.07 -19.15 3.15
C VAL A 211 -9.08 -20.13 2.53
N GLU A 212 -9.41 -21.44 2.58
CA GLU A 212 -8.64 -22.46 1.89
C GLU A 212 -8.54 -22.15 0.38
N ALA A 213 -7.34 -22.25 -0.19
CA ALA A 213 -7.03 -21.73 -1.51
C ALA A 213 -7.93 -22.29 -2.64
N ARG A 214 -8.47 -23.50 -2.47
CA ARG A 214 -9.43 -24.10 -3.42
C ARG A 214 -10.83 -23.47 -3.35
N GLU A 215 -11.30 -23.15 -2.14
CA GLU A 215 -12.59 -22.50 -1.90
C GLU A 215 -12.59 -21.07 -2.44
N GLY A 216 -11.54 -20.31 -2.12
CA GLY A 216 -11.35 -18.96 -2.66
C GLY A 216 -11.23 -18.96 -4.19
N ALA A 217 -10.58 -19.97 -4.78
CA ALA A 217 -10.45 -20.05 -6.24
C ALA A 217 -11.78 -20.40 -6.94
N GLU A 218 -12.64 -21.21 -6.31
CA GLU A 218 -13.99 -21.49 -6.81
C GLU A 218 -14.88 -20.24 -6.75
N GLY A 219 -14.86 -19.53 -5.62
CA GLY A 219 -15.55 -18.24 -5.47
C GLY A 219 -15.08 -17.23 -6.53
N LEU A 220 -13.75 -17.07 -6.66
CA LEU A 220 -13.13 -16.15 -7.61
C LEU A 220 -13.53 -16.47 -9.06
N PHE A 221 -13.53 -17.75 -9.44
CA PHE A 221 -14.00 -18.17 -10.77
C PHE A 221 -15.42 -17.68 -11.04
N HIS A 222 -16.36 -17.92 -10.12
CA HIS A 222 -17.75 -17.48 -10.27
C HIS A 222 -17.89 -15.95 -10.30
N SER A 223 -17.11 -15.23 -9.49
CA SER A 223 -17.07 -13.76 -9.48
C SER A 223 -16.54 -13.17 -10.78
N LEU A 224 -15.48 -13.76 -11.35
CA LEU A 224 -14.96 -13.39 -12.66
C LEU A 224 -16.00 -13.66 -13.77
N GLN A 225 -16.66 -14.83 -13.77
CA GLN A 225 -17.75 -15.12 -14.71
C GLN A 225 -18.95 -14.17 -14.54
N ARG A 226 -19.18 -13.63 -13.35
CA ARG A 226 -20.20 -12.61 -13.10
C ARG A 226 -19.79 -11.24 -13.65
N LEU A 227 -18.54 -10.82 -13.44
CA LEU A 227 -18.02 -9.54 -13.95
C LEU A 227 -18.01 -9.50 -15.49
N THR A 228 -17.73 -10.61 -16.18
CA THR A 228 -17.73 -10.65 -17.65
C THR A 228 -19.13 -10.55 -18.30
N GLN A 229 -20.20 -10.56 -17.50
CA GLN A 229 -21.58 -10.28 -17.94
C GLN A 229 -21.90 -8.78 -18.01
N LEU A 230 -21.05 -7.92 -17.47
CA LEU A 230 -21.14 -6.47 -17.64
C LEU A 230 -20.90 -6.09 -19.12
N PRO A 231 -21.41 -4.94 -19.59
CA PRO A 231 -21.18 -4.48 -20.96
C PRO A 231 -19.68 -4.36 -21.28
N ASP A 232 -19.28 -4.82 -22.47
CA ASP A 232 -17.88 -4.82 -22.92
C ASP A 232 -17.23 -3.41 -22.93
N THR A 233 -18.05 -2.36 -22.98
CA THR A 233 -17.65 -0.95 -22.95
C THR A 233 -17.35 -0.43 -21.54
N TYR A 234 -17.62 -1.20 -20.48
CA TYR A 234 -17.37 -0.72 -19.12
C TYR A 234 -15.87 -0.67 -18.84
N GLU A 235 -15.40 0.47 -18.35
CA GLU A 235 -14.02 0.65 -17.89
C GLU A 235 -13.80 -0.15 -16.58
N VAL A 236 -12.63 -0.75 -16.45
CA VAL A 236 -12.24 -1.61 -15.33
C VAL A 236 -11.15 -0.93 -14.53
N TYR A 237 -11.38 -0.79 -13.22
CA TYR A 237 -10.52 -0.12 -12.27
C TYR A 237 -10.27 -1.03 -11.04
N PRO A 238 -9.11 -1.69 -10.95
CA PRO A 238 -8.81 -2.67 -9.91
C PRO A 238 -8.45 -2.03 -8.56
N GLY A 239 -8.49 -2.81 -7.47
CA GLY A 239 -7.96 -2.42 -6.15
C GLY A 239 -6.44 -2.33 -6.10
N HIS A 240 -5.75 -2.96 -7.07
CA HIS A 240 -4.30 -2.91 -7.24
C HIS A 240 -3.88 -2.78 -8.70
N VAL A 241 -2.73 -2.14 -8.94
CA VAL A 241 -2.01 -2.07 -10.23
C VAL A 241 -0.66 -2.81 -10.14
N ALA A 242 0.13 -2.82 -11.21
CA ALA A 242 1.44 -3.49 -11.22
C ALA A 242 2.34 -3.02 -10.07
N GLY A 243 2.99 -3.97 -9.40
CA GLY A 243 3.82 -3.76 -8.20
C GLY A 243 3.27 -4.42 -6.94
N SER A 244 1.95 -4.65 -6.87
CA SER A 244 1.29 -5.31 -5.74
C SER A 244 1.65 -6.80 -5.58
N LEU A 245 1.57 -7.29 -4.34
CA LEU A 245 1.69 -8.72 -4.00
C LEU A 245 0.38 -9.52 -4.19
N CYS A 246 -0.73 -8.87 -4.54
CA CYS A 246 -2.04 -9.51 -4.67
C CYS A 246 -2.25 -10.24 -6.01
N GLY A 247 -1.51 -9.86 -7.06
CA GLY A 247 -1.50 -10.50 -8.39
C GLY A 247 -0.12 -11.05 -8.77
N ALA A 248 -0.06 -11.83 -9.85
CA ALA A 248 1.16 -12.54 -10.29
C ALA A 248 1.74 -12.00 -11.61
N ALA A 249 0.92 -11.42 -12.49
CA ALA A 249 1.32 -10.94 -13.82
C ALA A 249 0.46 -9.76 -14.31
N MET A 250 0.40 -8.68 -13.52
CA MET A 250 -0.45 -7.51 -13.79
C MET A 250 0.18 -6.54 -14.80
N SER A 251 -0.65 -5.91 -15.64
CA SER A 251 -0.21 -4.84 -16.56
C SER A 251 0.17 -3.55 -15.80
N PRO A 252 1.15 -2.75 -16.28
CA PRO A 252 1.40 -1.40 -15.80
C PRO A 252 0.31 -0.38 -16.17
N ASP A 253 -0.72 -0.78 -16.95
CA ASP A 253 -1.87 0.09 -17.22
C ASP A 253 -2.70 0.32 -15.94
N HIS A 254 -3.24 1.53 -15.76
CA HIS A 254 -4.04 1.88 -14.57
C HIS A 254 -5.54 1.57 -14.72
N SER A 255 -5.99 1.24 -15.94
CA SER A 255 -7.37 0.86 -16.27
C SER A 255 -7.43 -0.04 -17.52
N SER A 256 -8.55 -0.72 -17.71
CA SER A 256 -8.85 -1.54 -18.91
C SER A 256 -10.35 -1.45 -19.23
N THR A 257 -10.89 -2.39 -20.01
CA THR A 257 -12.35 -2.57 -20.17
C THR A 257 -12.75 -4.03 -20.04
N ILE A 258 -14.01 -4.30 -19.70
CA ILE A 258 -14.56 -5.66 -19.62
C ILE A 258 -14.35 -6.42 -20.94
N GLY A 259 -14.59 -5.76 -22.08
CA GLY A 259 -14.36 -6.36 -23.40
C GLY A 259 -12.88 -6.61 -23.72
N ASN A 260 -11.97 -5.81 -23.17
CA ASN A 260 -10.54 -6.05 -23.31
C ASN A 260 -10.10 -7.24 -22.46
N GLU A 261 -10.43 -7.26 -21.17
CA GLU A 261 -10.08 -8.35 -20.26
C GLU A 261 -10.62 -9.70 -20.76
N LYS A 262 -11.88 -9.77 -21.22
CA LYS A 262 -12.46 -10.98 -21.84
C LYS A 262 -11.68 -11.52 -23.04
N ARG A 263 -10.89 -10.68 -23.70
CA ARG A 263 -10.11 -11.00 -24.91
C ARG A 263 -8.64 -11.31 -24.61
N THR A 264 -8.05 -10.70 -23.57
CA THR A 264 -6.59 -10.74 -23.32
C THR A 264 -6.20 -11.34 -21.97
N ASN A 265 -7.09 -11.35 -20.98
CA ASN A 265 -6.78 -11.83 -19.63
C ASN A 265 -6.77 -13.37 -19.59
N ALA A 266 -5.60 -13.94 -19.29
CA ALA A 266 -5.42 -15.40 -19.28
C ALA A 266 -6.30 -16.11 -18.23
N LYS A 267 -6.67 -15.42 -17.13
CA LYS A 267 -7.56 -15.93 -16.09
C LYS A 267 -9.02 -16.05 -16.55
N LEU A 268 -9.41 -15.31 -17.59
CA LEU A 268 -10.75 -15.35 -18.19
C LEU A 268 -10.86 -16.31 -19.40
N ALA A 269 -9.73 -16.78 -19.93
CA ALA A 269 -9.68 -17.54 -21.18
C ALA A 269 -10.28 -18.96 -21.10
N SER A 270 -10.32 -19.58 -19.92
CA SER A 270 -10.85 -20.92 -19.72
C SER A 270 -12.18 -20.93 -18.96
N GLY A 271 -13.26 -21.39 -19.60
CA GLY A 271 -14.55 -21.67 -18.95
C GLY A 271 -14.57 -22.94 -18.08
N ASP A 272 -13.43 -23.63 -17.92
CA ASP A 272 -13.27 -24.80 -17.05
C ASP A 272 -12.88 -24.35 -15.63
N ALA A 273 -13.85 -24.40 -14.72
CA ALA A 273 -13.65 -24.09 -13.30
C ALA A 273 -12.57 -24.97 -12.64
N GLN A 274 -12.49 -26.26 -12.98
CA GLN A 274 -11.56 -27.19 -12.34
C GLN A 274 -10.11 -26.91 -12.76
N ALA A 275 -9.90 -26.56 -14.04
CA ALA A 275 -8.60 -26.10 -14.53
C ALA A 275 -8.18 -24.78 -13.85
N PHE A 276 -9.10 -23.81 -13.75
CA PHE A 276 -8.85 -22.54 -13.06
C PHE A 276 -8.47 -22.72 -11.59
N ILE A 277 -9.25 -23.53 -10.85
CA ILE A 277 -9.02 -23.80 -9.43
C ILE A 277 -7.66 -24.47 -9.22
N ASN A 278 -7.32 -25.48 -10.03
CA ASN A 278 -6.05 -26.19 -9.90
C ASN A 278 -4.84 -25.28 -10.20
N ALA A 279 -4.93 -24.43 -11.23
CA ALA A 279 -3.86 -23.49 -11.57
C ALA A 279 -3.69 -22.41 -10.49
N THR A 280 -4.80 -21.86 -9.97
CA THR A 280 -4.76 -20.71 -9.07
C THR A 280 -4.49 -21.09 -7.61
N ALA A 281 -5.05 -22.20 -7.13
CA ALA A 281 -4.81 -22.69 -5.76
C ALA A 281 -3.40 -23.29 -5.53
N SER A 282 -2.61 -23.44 -6.60
CA SER A 282 -1.21 -23.90 -6.52
C SER A 282 -0.20 -22.76 -6.35
N LEU A 283 -0.65 -21.49 -6.40
CA LEU A 283 0.21 -20.33 -6.21
C LEU A 283 0.45 -20.09 -4.71
N SER A 284 1.72 -20.07 -4.30
CA SER A 284 2.12 -19.69 -2.95
C SER A 284 3.30 -18.73 -3.01
N THR A 285 3.00 -17.44 -2.82
CA THR A 285 4.02 -16.40 -2.61
C THR A 285 4.10 -16.04 -1.12
N PRO A 286 5.31 -15.88 -0.56
CA PRO A 286 5.49 -15.42 0.82
C PRO A 286 4.77 -14.10 1.09
N ARG A 287 4.16 -14.00 2.27
CA ARG A 287 3.43 -12.82 2.74
C ARG A 287 4.24 -12.13 3.85
N PRO A 288 4.22 -10.79 3.96
CA PRO A 288 4.84 -10.12 5.10
C PRO A 288 4.28 -10.66 6.44
N PRO A 289 5.12 -10.86 7.47
CA PRO A 289 4.67 -11.11 8.84
C PRO A 289 3.55 -10.17 9.32
N THR A 290 3.53 -8.91 8.85
CA THR A 290 2.51 -7.93 9.18
C THR A 290 1.11 -8.22 8.62
N THR A 291 0.93 -9.11 7.63
CA THR A 291 -0.39 -9.36 7.00
C THR A 291 -1.48 -9.71 8.01
N ALA A 292 -1.18 -10.56 9.01
CA ALA A 292 -2.17 -10.91 10.03
C ALA A 292 -2.54 -9.71 10.93
N ARG A 293 -1.57 -8.83 11.22
CA ARG A 293 -1.76 -7.59 11.98
C ARG A 293 -2.59 -6.58 11.19
N VAL A 294 -2.30 -6.40 9.90
CA VAL A 294 -3.06 -5.51 9.00
C VAL A 294 -4.53 -5.94 8.93
N VAL A 295 -4.80 -7.24 8.72
CA VAL A 295 -6.17 -7.78 8.75
C VAL A 295 -6.86 -7.54 10.10
N ALA A 296 -6.15 -7.71 11.21
CA ALA A 296 -6.69 -7.45 12.54
C ALA A 296 -7.00 -5.95 12.78
N LEU A 297 -6.16 -5.04 12.28
CA LEU A 297 -6.40 -3.60 12.32
C LEU A 297 -7.60 -3.20 11.44
N ASN A 298 -7.73 -3.80 10.25
CA ASN A 298 -8.81 -3.52 9.30
C ASN A 298 -10.16 -4.15 9.70
N LYS A 299 -10.19 -5.16 10.57
CA LYS A 299 -11.43 -5.69 11.19
C LYS A 299 -11.73 -5.09 12.56
N GLY A 300 -10.72 -4.71 13.32
CA GLY A 300 -10.83 -4.28 14.71
C GLY A 300 -11.49 -2.91 14.90
N PRO A 301 -11.55 -2.39 16.13
CA PRO A 301 -12.03 -1.03 16.40
C PRO A 301 -11.27 0.01 15.56
N PHE A 302 -11.97 1.07 15.12
CA PHE A 302 -11.40 2.11 14.26
C PHE A 302 -10.07 2.66 14.79
N VAL A 303 -9.10 2.78 13.87
CA VAL A 303 -7.76 3.32 14.11
C VAL A 303 -7.70 4.77 13.62
N GLY A 304 -7.44 5.71 14.52
CA GLY A 304 -7.19 7.13 14.19
C GLY A 304 -5.71 7.39 13.86
N ALA A 305 -5.36 8.64 13.53
CA ALA A 305 -3.97 9.05 13.37
C ALA A 305 -3.13 8.75 14.65
N PRO A 306 -1.89 8.26 14.50
CA PRO A 306 -0.96 8.10 15.62
C PRO A 306 -0.33 9.46 15.98
N ALA A 307 0.50 9.50 17.01
CA ALA A 307 1.29 10.68 17.35
C ALA A 307 2.20 11.13 16.18
N GLN A 308 2.56 12.42 16.15
CA GLN A 308 3.62 12.90 15.26
C GLN A 308 4.93 12.17 15.58
N LEU A 309 5.71 11.87 14.53
CA LEU A 309 7.03 11.29 14.69
C LEU A 309 8.01 12.39 15.15
N GLU A 310 8.59 12.22 16.34
CA GLU A 310 9.51 13.18 16.94
C GLU A 310 10.98 12.82 16.67
N ASN A 311 11.86 13.82 16.66
CA ASN A 311 13.32 13.63 16.59
C ASN A 311 13.85 13.24 17.99
N LEU A 312 14.74 12.26 18.04
CA LEU A 312 15.39 11.76 19.26
C LEU A 312 16.89 12.11 19.24
N ASP A 313 17.42 12.55 20.38
CA ASP A 313 18.88 12.79 20.53
C ASP A 313 19.71 11.50 20.43
N ASP A 314 19.11 10.34 20.74
CA ASP A 314 19.74 9.02 20.76
C ASP A 314 18.68 7.92 20.50
N PRO A 315 18.98 6.86 19.73
CA PRO A 315 18.02 5.79 19.46
C PRO A 315 17.71 4.93 20.70
N GLY A 316 18.63 4.81 21.65
CA GLY A 316 18.56 3.93 22.81
C GLY A 316 18.53 2.44 22.43
N GLU A 317 18.01 1.61 23.34
CA GLU A 317 17.68 0.22 23.02
C GLU A 317 16.43 0.21 22.10
N ALA A 318 16.65 -0.05 20.81
CA ALA A 318 15.65 -0.11 19.75
C ALA A 318 16.15 -0.90 18.55
N THR A 319 15.21 -1.40 17.75
CA THR A 319 15.47 -1.79 16.37
C THR A 319 15.63 -0.54 15.52
N ILE A 320 16.82 -0.35 14.94
CA ILE A 320 17.10 0.79 14.08
C ILE A 320 16.80 0.41 12.62
N LEU A 321 15.86 1.12 11.99
CA LEU A 321 15.62 1.05 10.56
C LEU A 321 16.35 2.20 9.86
N ASP A 322 17.46 1.89 9.18
CA ASP A 322 18.21 2.85 8.38
C ASP A 322 17.57 2.98 6.98
N VAL A 323 16.89 4.10 6.73
CA VAL A 323 16.14 4.33 5.49
C VAL A 323 16.93 5.06 4.41
N ARG A 324 18.19 5.40 4.72
CA ARG A 324 19.11 6.10 3.81
C ARG A 324 19.52 5.19 2.64
N PRO A 325 20.03 5.74 1.52
CA PRO A 325 20.52 4.96 0.39
C PRO A 325 21.57 3.91 0.78
N ALA A 326 21.56 2.76 0.09
CA ALA A 326 22.43 1.62 0.40
C ALA A 326 23.92 2.00 0.48
N ASP A 327 24.42 2.82 -0.44
CA ASP A 327 25.82 3.28 -0.43
C ASP A 327 26.15 4.15 0.80
N THR A 328 25.17 4.93 1.29
CA THR A 328 25.32 5.78 2.48
C THR A 328 25.36 4.93 3.75
N HIS A 329 24.51 3.90 3.82
CA HIS A 329 24.55 2.92 4.91
C HIS A 329 25.85 2.10 4.88
N ALA A 330 26.25 1.58 3.71
CA ALA A 330 27.49 0.81 3.54
C ALA A 330 28.74 1.62 3.93
N ALA A 331 28.81 2.90 3.58
CA ALA A 331 29.90 3.80 3.98
C ALA A 331 29.94 4.11 5.49
N GLY A 332 28.81 4.01 6.19
CA GLY A 332 28.75 4.20 7.64
C GLY A 332 27.33 4.11 8.22
N HIS A 333 27.13 3.18 9.16
CA HIS A 333 25.87 2.93 9.84
C HIS A 333 26.03 2.65 11.34
N VAL A 334 24.89 2.64 12.05
CA VAL A 334 24.82 2.27 13.48
C VAL A 334 24.76 0.75 13.60
N HIS A 335 25.45 0.20 14.59
CA HIS A 335 25.55 -1.25 14.80
C HIS A 335 24.18 -1.91 14.91
N GLY A 336 23.99 -3.01 14.17
CA GLY A 336 22.74 -3.76 14.14
C GLY A 336 21.56 -3.06 13.44
N ALA A 337 21.78 -1.94 12.76
CA ALA A 337 20.72 -1.28 11.99
C ALA A 337 20.37 -2.06 10.72
N PHE A 338 19.08 -2.27 10.47
CA PHE A 338 18.59 -2.85 9.22
C PHE A 338 18.46 -1.75 8.17
N ASN A 339 19.13 -1.90 7.02
CA ASN A 339 18.98 -0.97 5.91
C ASN A 339 17.81 -1.39 5.04
N VAL A 340 16.78 -0.55 4.95
CA VAL A 340 15.73 -0.67 3.92
C VAL A 340 15.54 0.73 3.34
N PRO A 341 16.21 1.06 2.22
CA PRO A 341 16.11 2.40 1.63
C PRO A 341 14.65 2.78 1.33
N ALA A 342 14.27 3.99 1.77
CA ALA A 342 12.95 4.58 1.47
C ALA A 342 12.81 5.04 0.01
N THR A 343 13.91 5.06 -0.76
CA THR A 343 13.90 5.41 -2.17
C THR A 343 13.55 4.21 -3.07
N GLY A 344 12.78 4.48 -4.13
CA GLY A 344 12.21 3.47 -5.01
C GLY A 344 10.81 3.02 -4.59
N SER A 345 10.23 2.04 -5.28
CA SER A 345 8.95 1.41 -4.91
C SER A 345 9.14 0.31 -3.86
N SER A 346 8.06 -0.17 -3.25
CA SER A 346 7.98 -1.28 -2.30
C SER A 346 8.86 -1.19 -1.04
N PHE A 347 9.21 0.01 -0.57
CA PHE A 347 9.86 0.25 0.72
C PHE A 347 9.06 -0.39 1.87
N ALA A 348 7.77 -0.07 2.00
CA ALA A 348 6.97 -0.52 3.14
C ALA A 348 6.78 -2.05 3.11
N THR A 349 6.57 -2.61 1.93
CA THR A 349 6.56 -4.08 1.75
C THR A 349 7.89 -4.72 2.16
N ARG A 350 9.04 -4.17 1.77
CA ARG A 350 10.36 -4.70 2.18
C ARG A 350 10.57 -4.57 3.68
N ALA A 351 10.24 -3.42 4.27
CA ALA A 351 10.32 -3.20 5.71
C ALA A 351 9.42 -4.19 6.48
N GLY A 352 8.22 -4.49 5.96
CA GLY A 352 7.30 -5.49 6.53
C GLY A 352 7.81 -6.93 6.52
N PHE A 353 8.76 -7.29 5.64
CA PHE A 353 9.47 -8.58 5.68
C PHE A 353 10.68 -8.59 6.62
N VAL A 354 11.23 -7.42 6.91
CA VAL A 354 12.45 -7.28 7.73
C VAL A 354 12.11 -7.06 9.20
N LEU A 355 11.17 -6.18 9.54
CA LEU A 355 10.89 -5.73 10.90
C LEU A 355 9.86 -6.61 11.62
N ASP A 356 10.00 -6.73 12.95
CA ASP A 356 8.96 -7.25 13.82
C ASP A 356 8.08 -6.07 14.31
N PRO A 357 6.74 -6.12 14.16
CA PRO A 357 5.86 -5.02 14.52
C PRO A 357 5.60 -4.86 16.03
N ASP A 358 6.16 -5.73 16.87
CA ASP A 358 6.15 -5.61 18.33
C ASP A 358 7.50 -5.14 18.90
N GLU A 359 8.53 -4.96 18.06
CA GLU A 359 9.80 -4.31 18.43
C GLU A 359 9.64 -2.78 18.58
N ARG A 360 10.45 -2.17 19.46
CA ARG A 360 10.60 -0.70 19.52
C ARG A 360 11.41 -0.23 18.31
N ILE A 361 10.76 0.31 17.30
CA ILE A 361 11.41 0.77 16.05
C ILE A 361 11.75 2.27 16.12
N VAL A 362 13.00 2.61 15.78
CA VAL A 362 13.48 3.98 15.54
C VAL A 362 13.95 4.10 14.09
N ILE A 363 13.52 5.15 13.39
CA ILE A 363 13.95 5.41 12.01
C ILE A 363 15.27 6.20 12.02
N HIS A 364 16.29 5.75 11.30
CA HIS A 364 17.49 6.54 11.02
C HIS A 364 17.41 7.06 9.58
N ALA A 365 17.28 8.38 9.45
CA ALA A 365 17.11 9.08 8.17
C ALA A 365 18.14 10.20 8.00
N ALA A 366 18.30 10.69 6.77
CA ALA A 366 19.13 11.84 6.45
C ALA A 366 18.54 13.14 7.03
N ASP A 367 17.21 13.31 6.96
CA ASP A 367 16.49 14.47 7.47
C ASP A 367 15.06 14.13 7.93
N GLU A 368 14.33 15.14 8.41
CA GLU A 368 12.95 15.02 8.87
C GLU A 368 11.98 14.59 7.75
N ALA A 369 12.18 15.03 6.52
CA ALA A 369 11.27 14.73 5.42
C ALA A 369 11.36 13.25 5.03
N GLU A 370 12.57 12.70 4.91
CA GLU A 370 12.79 11.26 4.70
C GLU A 370 12.23 10.43 5.86
N ALA A 371 12.38 10.89 7.11
CA ALA A 371 11.82 10.22 8.28
C ALA A 371 10.27 10.17 8.30
N GLN A 372 9.60 11.30 7.98
CA GLN A 372 8.13 11.34 7.95
C GLN A 372 7.56 10.51 6.79
N GLU A 373 8.22 10.48 5.63
CA GLU A 373 7.80 9.65 4.48
C GLU A 373 8.00 8.15 4.76
N ALA A 374 9.14 7.77 5.34
CA ALA A 374 9.34 6.40 5.83
C ALA A 374 8.29 6.01 6.87
N ALA A 375 7.98 6.89 7.83
CA ALA A 375 6.92 6.63 8.80
C ALA A 375 5.53 6.49 8.16
N ARG A 376 5.22 7.27 7.10
CA ARG A 376 3.97 7.16 6.32
C ARG A 376 3.85 5.75 5.71
N GLY A 377 4.89 5.27 5.03
CA GLY A 377 4.92 3.92 4.44
C GLY A 377 4.82 2.80 5.50
N LEU A 378 5.59 2.90 6.58
CA LEU A 378 5.55 1.94 7.70
C LEU A 378 4.16 1.84 8.33
N ARG A 379 3.50 2.97 8.55
CA ARG A 379 2.13 3.03 9.09
C ARG A 379 1.12 2.39 8.14
N ALA A 380 1.29 2.58 6.83
CA ALA A 380 0.45 1.95 5.82
C ALA A 380 0.48 0.42 5.90
N VAL A 381 1.59 -0.21 6.32
CA VAL A 381 1.71 -1.68 6.48
C VAL A 381 1.62 -2.18 7.93
N GLY A 382 1.09 -1.37 8.85
CA GLY A 382 0.71 -1.78 10.22
C GLY A 382 1.70 -1.45 11.35
N PHE A 383 2.81 -0.75 11.08
CA PHE A 383 3.72 -0.22 12.10
C PHE A 383 3.24 1.17 12.57
N LEU A 384 2.17 1.18 13.37
CA LEU A 384 1.53 2.42 13.84
C LEU A 384 2.34 3.15 14.91
N GLU A 385 2.89 2.39 15.87
CA GLU A 385 3.65 2.89 17.02
C GLU A 385 5.16 2.91 16.69
N LEU A 386 5.63 4.07 16.21
CA LEU A 386 7.04 4.31 15.90
C LEU A 386 7.65 5.18 17.01
N ALA A 387 8.81 4.81 17.54
CA ALA A 387 9.37 5.45 18.73
C ALA A 387 9.96 6.84 18.48
N GLY A 388 10.14 7.22 17.22
CA GLY A 388 10.73 8.48 16.76
C GLY A 388 11.69 8.25 15.60
N TYR A 389 12.42 9.30 15.22
CA TYR A 389 13.53 9.22 14.28
C TYR A 389 14.80 9.85 14.84
N VAL A 390 15.94 9.44 14.29
CA VAL A 390 17.26 10.00 14.56
C VAL A 390 17.90 10.45 13.25
N ASN A 391 18.72 11.49 13.30
CA ASN A 391 19.57 11.92 12.19
C ASN A 391 20.95 12.35 12.67
N GLY A 392 21.98 12.16 11.85
CA GLY A 392 23.36 12.54 12.20
C GLY A 392 24.02 11.69 13.31
N VAL A 393 23.48 10.49 13.61
CA VAL A 393 24.08 9.56 14.58
C VAL A 393 25.47 9.11 14.08
N PRO A 394 26.51 9.05 14.93
CA PRO A 394 27.82 8.56 14.53
C PRO A 394 27.76 7.13 13.99
N ALA A 395 28.39 6.89 12.83
CA ALA A 395 28.60 5.55 12.33
C ALA A 395 29.54 4.76 13.25
N THR A 396 29.15 3.54 13.61
CA THR A 396 29.94 2.59 14.40
C THR A 396 30.45 1.43 13.54
N GLU A 397 29.77 1.15 12.43
CA GLU A 397 30.08 0.08 11.49
C GLU A 397 30.05 0.59 10.05
N LYS A 398 30.62 -0.21 9.15
CA LYS A 398 30.61 -0.02 7.69
C LYS A 398 30.59 -1.40 7.04
N PHE A 399 30.08 -1.51 5.82
CA PHE A 399 30.33 -2.69 5.00
C PHE A 399 31.66 -2.57 4.26
N ASP A 400 32.13 -3.70 3.75
CA ASP A 400 33.11 -3.78 2.67
C ASP A 400 32.39 -4.39 1.47
N PRO A 401 31.70 -3.59 0.63
CA PRO A 401 30.98 -4.07 -0.55
C PRO A 401 31.92 -4.77 -1.53
N VAL A 402 31.39 -5.73 -2.29
CA VAL A 402 32.15 -6.51 -3.27
C VAL A 402 31.64 -6.21 -4.67
N GLU A 403 32.55 -5.85 -5.58
CA GLU A 403 32.23 -5.67 -7.00
C GLU A 403 32.18 -7.02 -7.73
N LEU A 404 31.40 -7.10 -8.82
CA LEU A 404 31.18 -8.37 -9.54
C LEU A 404 32.47 -9.04 -10.04
N ASP A 405 33.44 -8.24 -10.52
CA ASP A 405 34.74 -8.74 -10.97
C ASP A 405 35.59 -9.32 -9.81
N GLU A 406 35.51 -8.72 -8.60
CA GLU A 406 36.19 -9.22 -7.40
C GLU A 406 35.55 -10.52 -6.88
N LEU A 407 34.23 -10.63 -6.98
CA LEU A 407 33.48 -11.80 -6.55
C LEU A 407 33.88 -13.08 -7.31
N GLU A 408 34.30 -12.98 -8.57
CA GLU A 408 34.82 -14.11 -9.34
C GLU A 408 36.13 -14.63 -8.73
N GLU A 409 37.09 -13.75 -8.47
CA GLU A 409 38.36 -14.12 -7.83
C GLU A 409 38.16 -14.71 -6.42
N LEU A 410 37.24 -14.13 -5.63
CA LEU A 410 36.92 -14.60 -4.27
C LEU A 410 36.25 -15.98 -4.26
N LEU A 411 35.42 -16.27 -5.27
CA LEU A 411 34.79 -17.59 -5.46
C LEU A 411 35.81 -18.65 -5.90
N GLU A 412 36.69 -18.34 -6.86
CA GLU A 412 37.73 -19.28 -7.32
C GLU A 412 38.70 -19.66 -6.19
N GLN A 413 39.02 -18.71 -5.32
CA GLN A 413 39.85 -18.93 -4.12
C GLN A 413 39.10 -19.67 -3.01
N GLY A 414 37.77 -19.81 -3.11
CA GLY A 414 36.92 -20.33 -2.05
C GLY A 414 36.95 -19.47 -0.78
N ALA A 415 37.23 -18.18 -0.90
CA ALA A 415 37.43 -17.25 0.20
C ALA A 415 36.11 -16.81 0.86
N VAL A 416 35.02 -16.82 0.09
CA VAL A 416 33.68 -16.37 0.52
C VAL A 416 32.63 -17.48 0.37
N GLU A 417 31.46 -17.26 0.94
CA GLU A 417 30.22 -17.97 0.62
C GLU A 417 29.26 -16.99 -0.06
N VAL A 418 28.59 -17.40 -1.16
CA VAL A 418 27.68 -16.51 -1.90
C VAL A 418 26.24 -16.86 -1.59
N LEU A 419 25.47 -15.86 -1.18
CA LEU A 419 24.05 -15.97 -0.89
C LEU A 419 23.23 -15.21 -1.93
N ASP A 420 22.56 -15.94 -2.81
CA ASP A 420 21.54 -15.39 -3.72
C ASP A 420 20.25 -15.15 -2.92
N VAL A 421 19.78 -13.91 -2.89
CA VAL A 421 18.58 -13.49 -2.13
C VAL A 421 17.37 -13.14 -3.00
N ARG A 422 17.40 -13.52 -4.28
CA ARG A 422 16.27 -13.38 -5.20
C ARG A 422 15.15 -14.40 -4.89
N GLU A 423 13.97 -14.17 -5.45
CA GLU A 423 12.86 -15.12 -5.35
C GLU A 423 13.16 -16.41 -6.11
N LYS A 424 12.42 -17.48 -5.80
CA LYS A 424 12.61 -18.78 -6.46
C LYS A 424 12.43 -18.73 -7.97
N SER A 425 11.50 -17.92 -8.49
CA SER A 425 11.27 -17.78 -9.94
C SER A 425 12.50 -17.22 -10.66
N GLU A 426 13.09 -16.15 -10.13
CA GLU A 426 14.30 -15.52 -10.66
C GLU A 426 15.49 -16.49 -10.63
N ARG A 427 15.64 -17.25 -9.54
CA ARG A 427 16.71 -18.26 -9.42
C ARG A 427 16.52 -19.45 -10.37
N ASP A 428 15.28 -19.83 -10.65
CA ASP A 428 14.98 -20.94 -11.58
C ASP A 428 15.44 -20.64 -13.02
N GLU A 429 15.53 -19.36 -13.40
CA GLU A 429 16.00 -18.89 -14.71
C GLU A 429 17.53 -18.97 -14.85
N GLY A 430 18.27 -18.67 -13.77
CA GLY A 430 19.73 -18.84 -13.72
C GLY A 430 20.36 -18.35 -12.40
N TYR A 431 21.44 -18.99 -11.96
CA TYR A 431 22.15 -18.67 -10.73
C TYR A 431 23.66 -18.95 -10.79
N ILE A 432 24.43 -18.32 -9.89
CA ILE A 432 25.88 -18.52 -9.76
C ILE A 432 26.17 -19.91 -9.19
N PRO A 433 27.00 -20.76 -9.84
CA PRO A 433 27.36 -22.08 -9.32
C PRO A 433 27.89 -22.04 -7.88
N GLY A 434 27.42 -22.96 -7.03
CA GLY A 434 27.84 -23.04 -5.63
C GLY A 434 27.20 -22.03 -4.67
N SER A 435 26.44 -21.03 -5.17
CA SER A 435 25.70 -20.11 -4.29
C SER A 435 24.62 -20.82 -3.46
N LEU A 436 24.46 -20.40 -2.21
CA LEU A 436 23.29 -20.67 -1.39
C LEU A 436 22.07 -19.89 -1.91
N HIS A 437 20.87 -20.28 -1.47
CA HIS A 437 19.62 -19.58 -1.79
C HIS A 437 18.75 -19.40 -0.55
N ILE A 438 18.58 -18.14 -0.14
CA ILE A 438 17.58 -17.75 0.86
C ILE A 438 16.94 -16.46 0.33
N PRO A 439 15.73 -16.51 -0.28
CA PRO A 439 15.02 -15.31 -0.70
C PRO A 439 14.95 -14.29 0.45
N PHE A 440 15.21 -13.01 0.17
CA PHE A 440 15.36 -12.00 1.24
C PHE A 440 14.13 -11.94 2.17
N ARG A 441 12.93 -12.19 1.64
CA ARG A 441 11.64 -12.28 2.35
C ARG A 441 11.60 -13.33 3.47
N LEU A 442 12.48 -14.33 3.40
CA LEU A 442 12.57 -15.43 4.36
C LEU A 442 13.75 -15.26 5.33
N LEU A 443 14.68 -14.32 5.05
CA LEU A 443 15.97 -14.21 5.74
C LEU A 443 15.83 -13.90 7.23
N ARG A 444 14.96 -12.96 7.62
CA ARG A 444 14.68 -12.63 9.04
C ARG A 444 14.16 -13.84 9.82
N GLY A 445 13.38 -14.72 9.17
CA GLY A 445 12.82 -15.93 9.78
C GLY A 445 13.76 -17.16 9.75
N PHE A 446 14.72 -17.18 8.83
CA PHE A 446 15.75 -18.22 8.73
C PHE A 446 16.97 -17.92 9.61
N GLY A 447 17.23 -16.64 9.89
CA GLY A 447 18.35 -16.20 10.72
C GLY A 447 19.69 -16.56 10.08
N THR A 448 20.54 -17.23 10.85
CA THR A 448 21.90 -17.65 10.44
C THR A 448 21.99 -19.16 10.18
N ASP A 449 20.88 -19.90 10.23
CA ASP A 449 20.87 -21.32 9.90
C ASP A 449 21.42 -21.54 8.48
N GLY A 450 22.19 -22.61 8.26
CA GLY A 450 22.72 -22.98 6.94
C GLY A 450 23.75 -22.02 6.31
N VAL A 451 24.07 -20.89 6.94
CA VAL A 451 25.13 -19.96 6.54
C VAL A 451 26.41 -20.30 7.30
N ASN A 452 27.58 -20.27 6.64
CA ASN A 452 28.86 -20.57 7.28
C ASN A 452 29.49 -19.32 7.93
N PRO A 453 29.56 -19.21 9.27
CA PRO A 453 30.13 -18.04 9.94
C PRO A 453 31.67 -17.98 9.88
N GLU A 454 32.36 -19.01 9.37
CA GLU A 454 33.82 -19.02 9.23
C GLU A 454 34.33 -18.24 8.01
N LYS A 455 33.43 -17.81 7.11
CA LYS A 455 33.76 -17.04 5.90
C LYS A 455 32.90 -15.79 5.78
N PRO A 456 33.39 -14.74 5.10
CA PRO A 456 32.53 -13.64 4.68
C PRO A 456 31.45 -14.13 3.72
N VAL A 457 30.24 -13.62 3.90
CA VAL A 457 29.05 -13.98 3.12
C VAL A 457 28.75 -12.85 2.15
N VAL A 458 28.95 -13.10 0.85
CA VAL A 458 28.62 -12.12 -0.19
C VAL A 458 27.15 -12.28 -0.56
N THR A 459 26.34 -11.27 -0.26
CA THR A 459 24.93 -11.25 -0.68
C THR A 459 24.82 -10.70 -2.10
N ILE A 460 24.02 -11.35 -2.93
CA ILE A 460 23.77 -10.92 -4.31
C ILE A 460 22.28 -11.03 -4.67
N CYS A 461 21.81 -10.13 -5.51
CA CYS A 461 20.47 -10.18 -6.06
C CYS A 461 20.46 -9.78 -7.55
N GLU A 462 19.37 -9.21 -8.04
CA GLU A 462 19.27 -8.75 -9.44
C GLU A 462 19.92 -7.37 -9.67
N SER A 463 19.91 -6.48 -8.66
CA SER A 463 20.26 -5.06 -8.83
C SER A 463 20.77 -4.39 -7.54
N GLY A 464 21.47 -5.15 -6.70
CA GLY A 464 22.02 -4.72 -5.40
C GLY A 464 21.03 -4.42 -4.25
N MET A 465 19.84 -3.86 -4.51
CA MET A 465 18.91 -3.39 -3.45
C MET A 465 18.57 -4.47 -2.40
N ARG A 466 18.19 -5.68 -2.83
CA ARG A 466 17.87 -6.80 -1.91
C ARG A 466 19.13 -7.38 -1.25
N ALA A 467 20.29 -7.28 -1.89
CA ALA A 467 21.57 -7.71 -1.33
C ALA A 467 22.00 -6.81 -0.16
N SER A 468 21.85 -5.48 -0.26
CA SER A 468 22.12 -4.55 0.85
C SER A 468 21.25 -4.84 2.06
N ILE A 469 19.94 -5.00 1.85
CA ILE A 469 18.99 -5.37 2.91
C ILE A 469 19.43 -6.68 3.58
N ALA A 470 19.73 -7.70 2.79
CA ALA A 470 20.17 -8.99 3.31
C ALA A 470 21.49 -8.91 4.09
N ALA A 471 22.46 -8.11 3.62
CA ALA A 471 23.70 -7.89 4.35
C ALA A 471 23.45 -7.23 5.71
N SER A 472 22.57 -6.22 5.78
CA SER A 472 22.23 -5.59 7.07
C SER A 472 21.55 -6.57 8.05
N VAL A 473 20.69 -7.47 7.58
CA VAL A 473 20.06 -8.51 8.40
C VAL A 473 21.09 -9.52 8.94
N LEU A 474 22.04 -9.94 8.10
CA LEU A 474 23.11 -10.86 8.48
C LEU A 474 24.13 -10.22 9.44
N THR A 475 24.54 -8.97 9.19
CA THR A 475 25.45 -8.21 10.05
C THR A 475 24.84 -7.96 11.42
N ALA A 476 23.55 -7.61 11.50
CA ALA A 476 22.83 -7.51 12.77
C ALA A 476 22.73 -8.85 13.54
N ALA A 477 22.85 -9.98 12.84
CA ALA A 477 22.96 -11.32 13.43
C ALA A 477 24.42 -11.77 13.72
N GLY A 478 25.41 -10.90 13.50
CA GLY A 478 26.83 -11.14 13.81
C GLY A 478 27.62 -11.87 12.72
N ILE A 479 27.13 -11.92 11.48
CA ILE A 479 27.83 -12.48 10.32
C ILE A 479 28.59 -11.38 9.56
N ASP A 480 29.84 -11.64 9.13
CA ASP A 480 30.55 -10.76 8.17
C ASP A 480 29.85 -10.86 6.80
N ALA A 481 28.91 -9.96 6.54
CA ALA A 481 28.13 -9.92 5.32
C ALA A 481 28.52 -8.72 4.44
N ARG A 482 28.71 -9.00 3.15
CA ARG A 482 29.26 -8.05 2.17
C ARG A 482 28.33 -7.97 0.97
N PRO A 483 27.62 -6.85 0.75
CA PRO A 483 26.68 -6.77 -0.36
C PRO A 483 27.39 -6.47 -1.68
N VAL A 484 26.94 -7.12 -2.75
CA VAL A 484 27.07 -6.58 -4.10
C VAL A 484 26.06 -5.44 -4.23
N LEU A 485 26.52 -4.19 -4.23
CA LEU A 485 25.64 -3.00 -4.29
C LEU A 485 25.28 -2.58 -5.71
N HIS A 486 26.10 -2.95 -6.69
CA HIS A 486 25.98 -2.49 -8.08
C HIS A 486 25.89 -3.70 -9.02
N GLY A 487 24.83 -3.73 -9.83
CA GLY A 487 24.51 -4.88 -10.69
C GLY A 487 23.96 -6.09 -9.90
N GLY A 488 24.07 -7.28 -10.51
CA GLY A 488 23.57 -8.52 -9.92
C GLY A 488 23.86 -9.76 -10.75
N VAL A 489 23.07 -10.82 -10.55
CA VAL A 489 23.28 -12.12 -11.22
C VAL A 489 23.17 -12.05 -12.74
N HIS A 490 22.39 -11.12 -13.31
CA HIS A 490 22.34 -10.89 -14.75
C HIS A 490 23.66 -10.35 -15.32
N ASP A 491 24.38 -9.54 -14.53
CA ASP A 491 25.61 -8.85 -14.96
C ASP A 491 26.88 -9.67 -14.64
N TRP A 492 26.70 -10.88 -14.12
CA TRP A 492 27.76 -11.78 -13.65
C TRP A 492 28.65 -12.33 -14.79
N PRO A 493 29.98 -12.11 -14.77
CA PRO A 493 30.87 -12.56 -15.85
C PRO A 493 31.12 -14.07 -15.87
N GLY A 494 31.26 -14.71 -14.70
CA GLY A 494 31.67 -16.12 -14.55
C GLY A 494 30.65 -17.19 -14.98
N GLY A 495 29.55 -16.78 -15.64
CA GLY A 495 28.51 -17.66 -16.16
C GLY A 495 27.54 -18.20 -15.10
N THR A 496 26.32 -18.50 -15.54
CA THR A 496 25.24 -19.02 -14.69
C THR A 496 24.83 -20.43 -15.08
N VAL A 497 24.22 -21.15 -14.13
CA VAL A 497 23.56 -22.44 -14.34
C VAL A 497 22.07 -22.32 -14.04
N SER A 498 21.23 -23.08 -14.72
CA SER A 498 19.78 -23.08 -14.53
C SER A 498 19.24 -24.47 -14.22
N PHE A 499 18.08 -24.53 -13.55
CA PHE A 499 17.41 -25.79 -13.28
C PHE A 499 16.81 -26.35 -14.56
N ARG A 500 17.38 -27.42 -15.12
CA ARG A 500 16.76 -28.15 -16.23
C ARG A 500 15.43 -28.75 -15.79
N ARG A 501 14.32 -28.17 -16.22
CA ARG A 501 13.00 -28.80 -16.14
C ARG A 501 12.99 -30.05 -17.02
N CYS A 502 13.01 -31.23 -16.42
CA CYS A 502 12.80 -32.50 -17.11
C CYS A 502 11.44 -32.47 -17.81
N GLY A 503 11.41 -32.36 -19.15
CA GLY A 503 10.18 -32.35 -19.94
C GLY A 503 10.07 -31.22 -20.98
N GLY A 504 10.97 -30.21 -20.96
CA GLY A 504 11.05 -29.23 -22.04
C GLY A 504 11.62 -29.86 -23.31
N SER A 505 10.78 -30.14 -24.30
CA SER A 505 11.20 -30.57 -25.64
C SER A 505 11.85 -29.41 -26.39
N GLY A 506 13.14 -29.56 -26.73
CA GLY A 506 13.80 -28.77 -27.79
C GLY A 506 13.59 -29.38 -29.17
#